data_AF-A0A3A4SHL2-F1
#
_entry.id   AF-A0A3A4SHL2-F1
#
_cell.length_a   1.000
_cell.length_b   1.000
_cell.length_c   1.000
_cell.angle_alpha   90.00
_cell.angle_beta   90.00
_cell.angle_gamma   90.00
#
_symmetry.space_group_name_H-M   'P 1'
#
loop_
_entity.id
_entity.type
_entity.pdbx_description
1 polymer ?
#
loop_
_entity_poly.entity_id
_entity_poly.type
_entity_poly.pdbx_seq_one_letter_code
_entity_poly.pdbx_strand_id
1 'polypeptide(L)'
;MAGYDPEKDKTLKEWRCKETGLMVSINQYGDGEPKLQIGPRILQKKDGTEGRPAKAGRLTIEDVQWLYDSFDEIKGELEGLSDPLK
;
A
#
# COMPACT_ATOMS: atom_id res chain seq x y z
N MET A 1 -15.14 -20.40 12.56
CA MET A 1 -14.62 -19.14 11.99
C MET A 1 -13.32 -19.50 11.31
N ALA A 2 -13.26 -19.48 9.97
CA ALA A 2 -11.99 -19.74 9.29
C ALA A 2 -11.02 -18.62 9.66
N GLY A 3 -9.84 -18.98 10.16
CA GLY A 3 -8.82 -18.01 10.51
C GLY A 3 -8.27 -17.26 9.29
N TYR A 4 -7.42 -16.28 9.54
CA TYR A 4 -6.62 -15.65 8.50
C TYR A 4 -5.77 -16.69 7.78
N ASP A 5 -5.83 -16.69 6.45
CA ASP A 5 -5.02 -17.52 5.57
C ASP A 5 -4.04 -16.63 4.78
N PRO A 6 -2.73 -16.68 5.08
CA PRO A 6 -1.75 -15.82 4.43
C PRO A 6 -1.62 -16.06 2.94
N GLU A 7 -1.98 -17.24 2.43
CA GLU A 7 -1.89 -17.53 0.98
C GLU A 7 -3.00 -16.84 0.18
N LYS A 8 -4.06 -16.43 0.87
CA LYS A 8 -5.19 -15.71 0.28
C LYS A 8 -4.97 -14.21 0.25
N ASP A 9 -4.06 -13.66 1.06
CA ASP A 9 -3.78 -12.24 1.11
C ASP A 9 -2.72 -11.87 0.06
N LYS A 10 -3.13 -11.15 -0.97
CA LYS A 10 -2.26 -10.81 -2.12
C LYS A 10 -2.16 -9.31 -2.29
N THR A 11 -0.93 -8.82 -2.48
CA THR A 11 -0.70 -7.46 -2.95
C THR A 11 -0.78 -7.43 -4.47
N LEU A 12 -1.73 -6.65 -5.00
CA LEU A 12 -1.97 -6.49 -6.43
C LEU A 12 -1.11 -5.38 -7.05
N LYS A 13 -0.95 -4.28 -6.32
CA LYS A 13 -0.18 -3.11 -6.77
C LYS A 13 0.41 -2.40 -5.55
N GLU A 14 1.58 -1.80 -5.72
CA GLU A 14 2.29 -1.12 -4.64
C GLU A 14 3.02 0.13 -5.15
N TRP A 15 2.98 1.18 -4.35
CA TRP A 15 3.73 2.43 -4.51
C TRP A 15 4.56 2.69 -3.26
N ARG A 16 5.74 3.28 -3.46
CA ARG A 16 6.62 3.72 -2.37
C ARG A 16 7.00 5.19 -2.53
N CYS A 17 6.76 5.98 -1.49
CA CYS A 17 7.39 7.29 -1.35
C CYS A 17 8.90 7.10 -1.10
N LYS A 18 9.74 7.52 -2.05
CA LYS A 18 11.21 7.34 -1.95
C LYS A 18 11.84 8.15 -0.82
N GLU A 19 11.21 9.26 -0.44
CA GLU A 19 11.73 10.18 0.57
C GLU A 19 11.43 9.72 1.99
N THR A 20 10.19 9.33 2.26
CA THR A 20 9.75 8.96 3.62
C THR A 20 9.72 7.46 3.85
N GLY A 21 9.75 6.66 2.78
CA GLY A 21 9.59 5.21 2.83
C GLY A 21 8.15 4.75 3.07
N LEU A 22 7.15 5.65 2.96
CA LEU A 22 5.74 5.29 3.04
C LEU A 22 5.35 4.33 1.91
N MET A 23 4.72 3.21 2.29
CA MET A 23 4.14 2.26 1.35
C MET A 23 2.65 2.51 1.21
N VAL A 24 2.14 2.41 -0.02
CA VAL A 24 0.72 2.32 -0.32
C VAL A 24 0.53 1.13 -1.22
N SER A 25 -0.46 0.30 -0.95
CA SER A 25 -0.70 -0.89 -1.77
C SER A 25 -2.19 -1.16 -1.95
N ILE A 26 -2.54 -1.86 -3.01
CA ILE A 26 -3.86 -2.47 -3.18
C ILE A 26 -3.69 -3.94 -2.85
N ASN A 27 -4.44 -4.42 -1.86
CA ASN A 27 -4.42 -5.82 -1.43
C ASN A 27 -5.80 -6.45 -1.63
N GLN A 28 -5.83 -7.75 -1.87
CA GLN A 28 -7.05 -8.52 -2.07
C GLN A 28 -6.94 -9.85 -1.30
N TYR A 29 -7.98 -10.16 -0.52
CA TYR A 29 -8.06 -11.41 0.22
C TYR A 29 -8.99 -12.40 -0.49
N GLY A 30 -8.43 -13.48 -1.02
CA GLY A 30 -9.15 -14.43 -1.87
C GLY A 30 -9.77 -13.74 -3.09
N ASP A 31 -11.02 -14.04 -3.39
CA ASP A 31 -11.80 -13.40 -4.47
C ASP A 31 -12.63 -12.19 -3.97
N GLY A 32 -12.26 -11.63 -2.80
CA GLY A 32 -12.94 -10.46 -2.23
C GLY A 32 -12.64 -9.16 -2.96
N GLU A 33 -13.26 -8.06 -2.52
CA GLU A 33 -13.01 -6.74 -3.09
C GLU A 33 -11.58 -6.25 -2.79
N PRO A 34 -10.83 -5.75 -3.79
CA PRO A 34 -9.54 -5.10 -3.58
C PRO A 34 -9.64 -3.87 -2.68
N LYS A 35 -8.66 -3.65 -1.82
CA LYS A 35 -8.65 -2.55 -0.84
C LYS A 35 -7.33 -1.81 -0.84
N LEU A 36 -7.42 -0.49 -0.71
CA LEU A 36 -6.27 0.36 -0.46
C LEU A 36 -5.75 0.17 0.98
N GLN A 37 -4.45 -0.05 1.11
CA GLN A 37 -3.71 -0.05 2.36
C GLN A 37 -2.69 1.10 2.35
N ILE A 38 -2.62 1.84 3.45
CA ILE A 38 -1.62 2.90 3.67
C ILE A 38 -0.73 2.47 4.84
N GLY A 39 0.57 2.31 4.56
CA GLY A 39 1.58 1.75 5.46
C GLY A 39 1.88 0.26 5.23
N PRO A 40 2.86 -0.35 5.94
CA PRO A 40 3.89 0.22 6.83
C PRO A 40 4.88 1.16 6.12
N ARG A 41 5.82 1.78 6.85
CA ARG A 41 6.99 2.43 6.26
C ARG A 41 8.17 1.48 6.22
N ILE A 42 8.89 1.47 5.11
CA ILE A 42 10.18 0.78 4.97
C ILE A 42 11.28 1.83 5.06
N LEU A 43 11.90 1.92 6.24
CA LEU A 43 12.99 2.85 6.51
C LEU A 43 14.27 2.34 5.87
N GLN A 44 14.95 3.14 5.05
CA GLN A 44 16.30 2.79 4.61
C GLN A 44 17.30 2.96 5.75
N LYS A 45 18.22 2.00 5.86
CA LYS A 45 19.37 2.10 6.75
C LYS A 45 20.47 2.93 6.06
N LYS A 46 21.44 3.39 6.86
CA LYS A 46 22.60 4.17 6.37
C LYS A 46 23.46 3.42 5.35
N ASP A 47 23.39 2.09 5.34
CA ASP A 47 24.08 1.21 4.39
C ASP A 47 23.29 0.99 3.09
N GLY A 48 22.15 1.67 2.92
CA GLY A 48 21.27 1.54 1.74
C GLY A 48 20.35 0.32 1.78
N THR A 49 20.46 -0.55 2.77
CA THR A 49 19.57 -1.72 2.92
C THR A 49 18.22 -1.33 3.51
N GLU A 50 17.20 -2.10 3.19
CA GLU A 50 15.87 -1.91 3.75
C GLU A 50 15.83 -2.31 5.23
N GLY A 51 15.21 -1.44 6.03
CA GLY A 51 14.85 -1.68 7.41
C GLY A 51 13.61 -2.54 7.54
N ARG A 52 13.31 -2.94 8.78
CA ARG A 52 12.07 -3.67 9.06
C ARG A 52 10.86 -2.74 8.83
N PRO A 53 9.76 -3.26 8.27
CA PRO A 53 8.54 -2.49 8.12
C PRO A 53 8.03 -1.98 9.48
N ALA A 54 7.83 -0.68 9.60
CA ALA A 54 7.24 -0.03 10.78
C ALA A 54 5.80 0.36 10.48
N LYS A 55 4.83 0.09 11.36
CA LYS A 55 3.43 0.49 11.15
C LYS A 55 3.35 1.98 10.74
N ALA A 56 2.56 2.31 9.71
CA ALA A 56 2.28 3.71 9.41
C ALA A 56 1.36 4.25 10.51
N GLY A 57 1.97 4.80 11.57
CA GLY A 57 1.24 5.38 12.68
C GLY A 57 0.84 6.82 12.39
N ARG A 58 1.83 7.71 12.17
CA ARG A 58 1.64 9.15 11.99
C ARG A 58 2.28 9.59 10.67
N LEU A 59 1.46 10.12 9.76
CA LEU A 59 1.91 10.69 8.49
C LEU A 59 2.51 12.08 8.74
N THR A 60 3.64 12.38 8.09
CA THR A 60 4.19 13.74 8.06
C THR A 60 3.48 14.55 6.97
N ILE A 61 3.77 15.86 6.85
CA ILE A 61 3.14 16.68 5.80
C ILE A 61 3.60 16.24 4.41
N GLU A 62 4.85 15.83 4.29
CA GLU A 62 5.46 15.30 3.07
C GLU A 62 4.76 14.02 2.60
N ASP A 63 4.41 13.11 3.53
CA ASP A 63 3.60 11.94 3.21
C ASP A 63 2.22 12.32 2.69
N VAL A 64 1.58 13.31 3.32
CA VAL A 64 0.24 13.77 2.94
C VAL A 64 0.28 14.45 1.57
N GLN A 65 1.30 15.25 1.29
CA GLN A 65 1.52 15.88 -0.01
C GLN A 65 1.74 14.84 -1.09
N TRP A 66 2.65 13.88 -0.86
CA TRP A 66 2.89 12.79 -1.81
C TRP A 66 1.63 11.95 -2.06
N LEU A 67 0.85 11.64 -1.01
CA LEU A 67 -0.43 10.96 -1.15
C LEU A 67 -1.40 11.77 -1.99
N TYR A 68 -1.50 13.08 -1.76
CA TYR A 68 -2.38 13.97 -2.51
C TYR A 68 -2.02 14.00 -4.00
N ASP A 69 -0.73 14.12 -4.32
CA ASP A 69 -0.24 14.15 -5.69
C ASP A 69 -0.43 12.79 -6.41
N SER A 70 -0.39 11.69 -5.66
CA SER A 70 -0.53 10.32 -6.21
C SER A 70 -1.97 9.80 -6.17
N PHE A 71 -2.91 10.52 -5.56
CA PHE A 71 -4.20 9.96 -5.17
C PHE A 71 -5.08 9.56 -6.35
N ASP A 72 -5.11 10.38 -7.40
CA ASP A 72 -5.93 10.12 -8.58
C ASP A 72 -5.45 8.88 -9.35
N GLU A 73 -4.13 8.66 -9.42
CA GLU A 73 -3.56 7.43 -10.00
C GLU A 73 -4.00 6.20 -9.21
N ILE A 74 -3.83 6.24 -7.88
CA ILE A 74 -4.21 5.14 -6.98
C ILE A 74 -5.69 4.82 -7.13
N LYS A 75 -6.53 5.85 -7.17
CA LYS A 75 -7.98 5.70 -7.34
C LYS A 75 -8.31 5.03 -8.67
N GLY A 76 -7.73 5.50 -9.77
CA GLY A 76 -7.98 4.94 -11.10
C GLY A 76 -7.57 3.47 -11.21
N GLU A 77 -6.44 3.10 -10.60
CA GLU A 77 -5.98 1.71 -10.54
C GLU A 77 -6.91 0.83 -9.69
N LEU A 78 -7.39 1.35 -8.55
CA LEU A 78 -8.33 0.62 -7.70
C LEU A 78 -9.69 0.41 -8.37
N GLU A 79 -10.22 1.43 -9.06
CA GLU A 79 -11.45 1.32 -9.84
C GLU A 79 -11.29 0.30 -10.96
N GLY A 80 -10.16 0.33 -11.68
CA GLY A 80 -9.87 -0.64 -12.74
C GLY A 80 -9.74 -2.09 -12.28
N LEU A 81 -9.33 -2.32 -11.03
CA LEU A 81 -9.25 -3.66 -10.42
C LEU A 81 -10.58 -4.11 -9.80
N SER A 82 -11.49 -3.18 -9.49
CA SER A 82 -12.76 -3.46 -8.83
C SER A 82 -13.94 -3.54 -9.80
N ASP A 83 -13.75 -3.12 -11.06
CA ASP A 83 -14.78 -3.21 -12.10
C ASP A 83 -15.01 -4.68 -12.51
N PRO A 84 -16.20 -5.26 -12.24
CA PRO A 84 -16.50 -6.66 -12.55
C PRO A 84 -16.72 -6.93 -14.05
N LEU A 85 -16.66 -5.92 -14.92
CA LEU A 85 -16.85 -6.03 -16.38
C LEU A 85 -15.52 -6.11 -17.16
N LYS A 86 -14.38 -6.23 -16.48
CA LYS A 86 -13.09 -6.61 -17.06
C LYS A 86 -12.69 -8.04 -16.71
#